data_AF-A0A9X5B613-F1
#
_entry.id   AF-A0A9X5B613-F1
#
_cell.length_a   1.000
_cell.length_b   1.000
_cell.length_c   1.000
_cell.angle_alpha   90.00
_cell.angle_beta   90.00
_cell.angle_gamma   90.00
#
_symmetry.space_group_name_H-M   'P 1'
#
loop_
_entity.id
_entity.type
_entity.pdbx_description
1 polymer ?
#
loop_
_entity_poly.entity_id
_entity_poly.type
_entity_poly.pdbx_seq_one_letter_code
_entity_poly.pdbx_strand_id
1 'polypeptide(L)'
;MKRRSQRLQVVLDMEDRQEQAARERFQTAQQALAEQQQRLDELERYHEEYQHQIRSEASGTTSAARLQAGQQFISQLVAAIAQQQQQVDRYRATAEEARKHWQAARQRREGMARYIETCRRREAREDERREQKALDEAANQRFARAMQRQG
;
A
#
# COMPACT_ATOMS: atom_id res chain seq x y z
N MET A 1 -7.99 -26.25 25.48
CA MET A 1 -8.52 -25.01 24.84
C MET A 1 -7.36 -24.32 24.11
N LYS A 2 -7.53 -23.86 22.87
CA LYS A 2 -6.43 -23.18 22.13
C LYS A 2 -6.07 -21.84 22.81
N ARG A 3 -4.78 -21.52 22.85
CA ARG A 3 -4.26 -20.28 23.46
C ARG A 3 -4.79 -19.05 22.73
N ARG A 4 -4.93 -17.92 23.43
CA ARG A 4 -5.47 -16.68 22.84
C ARG A 4 -4.62 -16.22 21.66
N SER A 5 -3.29 -16.30 21.81
CA SER A 5 -2.33 -15.99 20.74
C SER A 5 -2.56 -16.83 19.47
N GLN A 6 -2.85 -18.12 19.62
CA GLN A 6 -3.09 -19.04 18.49
C GLN A 6 -4.40 -18.74 17.76
N ARG A 7 -5.44 -18.30 18.47
CA ARG A 7 -6.70 -17.89 17.83
C ARG A 7 -6.55 -16.58 17.07
N LEU A 8 -5.76 -15.65 17.60
CA LEU A 8 -5.49 -14.36 16.98
C LEU A 8 -4.62 -14.48 15.72
N GLN A 9 -3.86 -15.56 15.56
CA GLN A 9 -3.09 -15.82 14.34
C GLN A 9 -3.98 -15.85 13.09
N VAL A 10 -5.19 -16.41 13.18
CA VAL A 10 -6.15 -16.41 12.06
C VAL A 10 -6.55 -14.98 11.67
N VAL A 11 -6.69 -14.09 12.64
CA VAL A 11 -6.99 -12.67 12.39
C VAL A 11 -5.80 -11.98 11.73
N LEU A 12 -4.57 -12.27 12.17
CA LEU A 12 -3.37 -11.75 11.51
C LEU A 12 -3.26 -12.21 10.06
N ASP A 13 -3.56 -13.48 9.77
CA ASP A 13 -3.56 -14.00 8.40
C ASP A 13 -4.63 -13.32 7.53
N MET A 14 -5.78 -12.95 8.10
CA MET A 14 -6.81 -12.15 7.42
C MET A 14 -6.34 -10.72 7.14
N GLU A 15 -5.67 -10.07 8.10
CA GLU A 15 -5.11 -8.72 7.90
C GLU A 15 -3.96 -8.74 6.88
N ASP A 16 -3.15 -9.80 6.84
CA ASP A 16 -2.08 -9.99 5.84
C ASP A 16 -2.64 -10.08 4.42
N ARG A 17 -3.70 -10.86 4.22
CA ARG A 17 -4.42 -10.94 2.93
C ARG A 17 -5.03 -9.60 2.52
N GLN A 18 -5.59 -8.85 3.48
CA GLN A 18 -6.15 -7.52 3.22
C GLN A 18 -5.05 -6.51 2.83
N GLU A 19 -3.90 -6.52 3.51
CA GLU A 19 -2.75 -5.68 3.16
C GLU A 19 -2.27 -6.00 1.74
N GLN A 20 -2.11 -7.29 1.42
CA GLN A 20 -1.65 -7.73 0.11
C GLN A 20 -2.61 -7.31 -1.01
N ALA A 21 -3.92 -7.51 -0.84
CA ALA A 21 -4.92 -7.05 -1.80
C ALA A 21 -4.94 -5.52 -1.96
N ALA A 22 -4.77 -4.77 -0.87
CA ALA A 22 -4.68 -3.31 -0.93
C ALA A 22 -3.39 -2.84 -1.63
N ARG A 23 -2.28 -3.54 -1.42
CA ARG A 23 -1.01 -3.29 -2.08
C ARG A 23 -1.10 -3.49 -3.59
N GLU A 24 -1.70 -4.60 -4.03
CA GLU A 24 -1.90 -4.90 -5.45
C GLU A 24 -2.76 -3.80 -6.12
N ARG A 25 -3.86 -3.39 -5.48
CA ARG A 25 -4.68 -2.27 -5.96
C ARG A 25 -3.90 -0.97 -6.08
N PHE A 26 -3.06 -0.65 -5.10
CA PHE A 26 -2.21 0.54 -5.14
C PHE A 26 -1.19 0.46 -6.29
N GLN A 27 -0.57 -0.70 -6.50
CA GLN A 27 0.38 -0.90 -7.60
C GLN A 27 -0.30 -0.72 -8.96
N THR A 28 -1.47 -1.32 -9.17
CA THR A 28 -2.25 -1.15 -10.41
C THR A 28 -2.64 0.31 -10.63
N ALA A 29 -3.09 1.01 -9.59
CA ALA A 29 -3.45 2.43 -9.70
C ALA A 29 -2.24 3.32 -10.02
N GLN A 30 -1.07 3.00 -9.45
CA GLN A 30 0.19 3.71 -9.72
C GLN A 30 0.67 3.47 -11.16
N GLN A 31 0.57 2.25 -11.68
CA GLN A 31 0.89 1.94 -13.08
C GLN A 31 -0.04 2.70 -14.03
N ALA A 32 -1.34 2.68 -13.78
CA ALA A 32 -2.30 3.43 -14.59
C ALA A 32 -2.04 4.94 -14.59
N LEU A 33 -1.66 5.52 -13.44
CA LEU A 33 -1.23 6.93 -13.37
C LEU A 33 0.02 7.18 -14.21
N ALA A 34 1.03 6.32 -14.12
CA ALA A 34 2.26 6.46 -14.91
C ALA A 34 1.99 6.42 -16.41
N GLU A 35 1.11 5.52 -16.87
CA GLU A 35 0.69 5.47 -18.27
C GLU A 35 -0.01 6.76 -18.72
N GLN A 36 -0.90 7.33 -17.89
CA GLN A 36 -1.56 8.60 -18.25
C GLN A 36 -0.61 9.78 -18.27
N GLN A 37 0.38 9.80 -17.37
CA GLN A 37 1.41 10.83 -17.36
C GLN A 37 2.29 10.74 -18.60
N GLN A 38 2.71 9.52 -18.98
CA GLN A 38 3.48 9.32 -20.21
C GLN A 38 2.73 9.82 -21.44
N ARG A 39 1.42 9.53 -21.56
CA ARG A 39 0.59 10.03 -22.67
C ARG A 39 0.50 11.56 -22.68
N LEU A 40 0.42 12.19 -21.51
CA LEU A 40 0.44 13.65 -21.41
C LEU A 40 1.77 14.21 -21.92
N ASP A 41 2.89 13.66 -21.44
CA ASP A 41 4.23 14.09 -21.84
C ASP A 41 4.45 13.92 -23.36
N GLU A 42 3.91 12.85 -23.95
CA GLU A 42 3.92 12.61 -25.40
C GLU A 42 3.11 13.66 -26.17
N LEU A 43 1.91 14.02 -25.69
CA LEU A 43 1.08 15.07 -26.30
C LEU A 43 1.72 16.45 -26.21
N GLU A 44 2.32 16.78 -25.07
CA GLU A 44 3.01 18.06 -24.85
C GLU A 44 4.24 18.17 -25.77
N ARG A 45 5.05 17.11 -25.86
CA ARG A 45 6.19 17.08 -26.78
C ARG A 45 5.75 17.24 -28.23
N TYR A 46 4.74 16.48 -28.65
CA TYR A 46 4.21 16.57 -30.01
C TYR A 46 3.67 17.97 -30.32
N HIS A 47 3.04 18.63 -29.34
CA HIS A 47 2.57 20.00 -29.47
C HIS A 47 3.72 21.00 -29.68
N GLU A 48 4.79 20.91 -28.88
CA GLU A 48 5.97 21.76 -29.04
C GLU A 48 6.63 21.56 -30.41
N GLU A 49 6.88 20.32 -30.81
CA GLU A 49 7.47 19.97 -32.11
C GLU A 49 6.63 20.52 -33.26
N TYR A 50 5.31 20.35 -33.22
CA TYR A 50 4.40 20.83 -34.25
C TYR A 50 4.36 22.36 -34.32
N GLN A 51 4.36 23.05 -33.17
CA GLN A 51 4.42 24.51 -33.14
C GLN A 51 5.73 25.05 -33.73
N HIS A 52 6.85 24.37 -33.50
CA HIS A 52 8.13 24.72 -34.13
C HIS A 52 8.09 24.52 -35.65
N GLN A 53 7.52 23.41 -36.12
CA GLN A 53 7.34 23.14 -37.54
C GLN A 53 6.51 24.23 -38.23
N ILE A 54 5.33 24.57 -37.70
CA ILE A 54 4.45 25.61 -38.27
C ILE A 54 5.16 26.98 -38.30
N ARG A 55 5.90 27.34 -37.25
CA ARG A 55 6.67 28.60 -37.22
C ARG A 55 7.76 28.63 -38.29
N SER A 56 8.45 27.51 -38.52
CA SER A 56 9.46 27.42 -39.57
C SER A 56 8.83 27.54 -40.97
N GLU A 57 7.69 26.89 -41.21
CA GLU A 57 6.94 26.97 -42.48
C GLU A 57 6.38 28.38 -42.74
N ALA A 58 5.98 29.12 -41.68
CA ALA A 58 5.47 30.48 -41.79
C ALA A 58 6.53 31.51 -42.24
N SER A 59 7.83 31.21 -42.10
CA SER A 59 8.92 32.10 -42.53
C SER A 59 9.21 32.05 -44.04
N GLY A 60 8.62 31.10 -44.77
CA GLY A 60 8.72 30.96 -46.23
C GLY A 60 7.46 31.40 -46.99
N THR A 61 7.39 31.15 -48.29
CA THR A 61 6.22 31.43 -49.14
C THR A 61 5.11 30.40 -48.93
N THR A 62 4.45 30.44 -47.77
CA THR A 62 3.41 29.48 -47.39
C THR A 62 2.01 30.09 -47.57
N SER A 63 1.08 29.29 -48.10
CA SER A 63 -0.34 29.64 -48.24
C SER A 63 -0.99 29.95 -46.88
N ALA A 64 -1.71 31.07 -46.80
CA ALA A 64 -2.49 31.45 -45.61
C ALA A 64 -3.49 30.37 -45.16
N ALA A 65 -4.03 29.59 -46.10
CA ALA A 65 -4.93 28.48 -45.78
C ALA A 65 -4.23 27.34 -44.99
N ARG A 66 -2.96 27.07 -45.29
CA ARG A 66 -2.15 26.06 -44.57
C ARG A 66 -1.84 26.51 -43.15
N LEU A 67 -1.53 27.80 -42.97
CA LEU A 67 -1.32 28.39 -41.64
C LEU A 67 -2.59 28.34 -40.79
N GLN A 68 -3.74 28.64 -41.37
CA GLN A 68 -5.03 28.56 -40.68
C GLN A 68 -5.36 27.13 -40.24
N ALA A 69 -5.19 26.14 -41.11
CA ALA A 69 -5.40 24.73 -40.77
C ALA A 69 -4.45 24.27 -39.65
N GLY A 70 -3.18 24.70 -39.70
CA GLY A 70 -2.20 24.44 -38.63
C GLY A 70 -2.62 25.01 -37.28
N GLN A 71 -3.14 26.24 -37.25
CA GLN A 71 -3.63 26.85 -36.00
C GLN A 71 -4.90 26.19 -35.45
N GLN A 72 -5.76 25.71 -36.33
CA GLN A 72 -6.93 24.93 -35.91
C GLN A 72 -6.51 23.59 -35.28
N PHE A 73 -5.49 22.94 -35.82
CA PHE A 73 -4.94 21.72 -35.24
C PHE A 73 -4.26 21.97 -33.89
N ILE A 74 -3.47 23.05 -33.75
CA ILE A 74 -2.87 23.45 -32.47
C ILE A 74 -3.96 23.64 -31.41
N SER A 75 -5.04 24.34 -31.74
CA SER A 75 -6.17 24.53 -30.81
C SER A 75 -6.79 23.20 -30.36
N GLN A 76 -6.92 22.22 -31.26
CA GLN A 76 -7.42 20.89 -30.92
C GLN A 76 -6.45 20.13 -30.01
N LEU A 77 -5.15 20.25 -30.26
CA LEU A 77 -4.13 19.59 -29.45
C LEU A 77 -4.05 20.17 -28.04
N VAL A 78 -4.17 21.49 -27.89
CA VAL A 78 -4.30 22.16 -26.58
C VAL A 78 -5.53 21.65 -25.82
N ALA A 79 -6.67 21.51 -26.49
CA ALA A 79 -7.87 20.96 -25.87
C ALA A 79 -7.67 19.48 -25.43
N ALA A 80 -6.99 18.68 -26.25
CA ALA A 80 -6.67 17.29 -25.93
C ALA A 80 -5.70 17.17 -24.74
N ILE A 81 -4.66 18.02 -24.68
CA ILE A 81 -3.73 18.11 -23.54
C ILE A 81 -4.49 18.47 -22.26
N ALA A 82 -5.37 19.46 -22.31
CA ALA A 82 -6.18 19.84 -21.15
C ALA A 82 -7.09 18.69 -20.66
N GLN A 83 -7.67 17.92 -21.58
CA GLN A 83 -8.45 16.73 -21.23
C GLN A 83 -7.57 15.63 -20.63
N GLN A 84 -6.39 15.37 -21.21
CA GLN A 84 -5.45 14.38 -20.70
C GLN A 84 -4.93 14.77 -19.30
N GLN A 85 -4.65 16.04 -19.06
CA GLN A 85 -4.28 16.55 -17.73
C GLN A 85 -5.38 16.29 -16.70
N GLN A 86 -6.64 16.56 -17.04
CA GLN A 86 -7.77 16.22 -16.16
C GLN A 86 -7.83 14.71 -15.87
N GLN A 87 -7.51 13.87 -16.86
CA GLN A 87 -7.47 12.43 -16.69
C GLN A 87 -6.33 12.00 -15.75
N VAL A 88 -5.13 12.56 -15.91
CA VAL A 88 -3.99 12.38 -15.00
C VAL A 88 -4.38 12.73 -13.57
N ASP A 89 -5.06 13.86 -13.35
CA ASP A 89 -5.48 14.29 -12.01
C ASP A 89 -6.48 13.32 -11.37
N ARG A 90 -7.41 12.76 -12.16
CA ARG A 90 -8.32 11.71 -11.69
C ARG A 90 -7.57 10.45 -11.26
N TYR A 91 -6.64 9.96 -12.09
CA TYR A 91 -5.84 8.79 -11.74
C TYR A 91 -4.91 9.04 -10.54
N ARG A 92 -4.41 10.27 -10.40
CA ARG A 92 -3.61 10.69 -9.25
C ARG A 92 -4.43 10.62 -7.97
N ALA A 93 -5.66 11.11 -7.98
CA ALA A 93 -6.58 11.01 -6.85
C ALA A 93 -6.87 9.54 -6.49
N THR A 94 -7.14 8.69 -7.49
CA THR A 94 -7.35 7.24 -7.28
C THR A 94 -6.12 6.55 -6.69
N ALA A 95 -4.92 6.86 -7.19
CA ALA A 95 -3.67 6.29 -6.68
C ALA A 95 -3.41 6.72 -5.22
N GLU A 96 -3.65 7.98 -4.88
CA GLU A 96 -3.54 8.48 -3.50
C GLU A 96 -4.58 7.86 -2.57
N GLU A 97 -5.82 7.64 -3.02
CA GLU A 97 -6.81 6.92 -2.25
C GLU A 97 -6.40 5.46 -2.00
N ALA A 98 -5.95 4.75 -3.04
CA ALA A 98 -5.45 3.39 -2.92
C ALA A 98 -4.23 3.29 -1.98
N ARG A 99 -3.34 4.29 -2.03
CA ARG A 99 -2.19 4.42 -1.13
C ARG A 99 -2.64 4.52 0.33
N LYS A 100 -3.61 5.38 0.64
CA LYS A 100 -4.16 5.53 2.00
C LYS A 100 -4.78 4.23 2.50
N HIS A 101 -5.52 3.52 1.65
CA HIS A 101 -6.10 2.22 1.99
C HIS A 101 -5.03 1.18 2.31
N TRP A 102 -3.99 1.09 1.48
CA TRP A 102 -2.85 0.20 1.74
C TRP A 102 -2.12 0.54 3.04
N GLN A 103 -1.84 1.82 3.29
CA GLN A 103 -1.21 2.26 4.53
C GLN A 103 -2.05 1.90 5.77
N ALA A 104 -3.37 2.08 5.71
CA ALA A 104 -4.26 1.72 6.81
C ALA A 104 -4.31 0.20 7.04
N ALA A 105 -4.36 -0.60 5.97
CA ALA A 105 -4.31 -2.07 6.07
C ALA A 105 -2.99 -2.55 6.70
N ARG A 106 -1.87 -1.98 6.25
CA ARG A 106 -0.54 -2.27 6.81
C ARG A 106 -0.46 -1.92 8.30
N GLN A 107 -0.96 -0.74 8.70
CA GLN A 107 -0.99 -0.35 10.11
C GLN A 107 -1.81 -1.31 10.98
N ARG A 108 -2.97 -1.79 10.48
CA ARG A 108 -3.79 -2.77 11.18
C ARG A 108 -3.07 -4.09 11.37
N ARG A 109 -2.43 -4.62 10.32
CA ARG A 109 -1.62 -5.84 10.38
C ARG A 109 -0.48 -5.70 11.40
N GLU A 110 0.29 -4.61 11.32
CA GLU A 110 1.41 -4.35 12.25
C GLU A 110 0.91 -4.20 13.70
N GLY A 111 -0.26 -3.58 13.90
CA GLY A 111 -0.93 -3.51 15.20
C GLY A 111 -1.32 -4.89 15.74
N MET A 112 -1.94 -5.72 14.90
CA MET A 112 -2.35 -7.09 15.26
C MET A 112 -1.14 -7.97 15.59
N ALA A 113 -0.07 -7.91 14.81
CA ALA A 113 1.16 -8.65 15.06
C ALA A 113 1.77 -8.30 16.43
N ARG A 114 1.88 -7.00 16.75
CA ARG A 114 2.36 -6.52 18.06
C ARG A 114 1.47 -6.97 19.21
N TYR A 115 0.15 -6.98 18.99
CA TYR A 115 -0.80 -7.44 19.98
C TYR A 115 -0.67 -8.94 20.28
N ILE A 116 -0.54 -9.76 19.23
CA ILE A 116 -0.31 -11.20 19.35
C ILE A 116 0.97 -11.49 20.14
N GLU A 117 2.04 -10.76 19.85
CA GLU A 117 3.31 -10.91 20.57
C GLU A 117 3.16 -10.58 22.05
N THR A 118 2.41 -9.54 22.37
CA THR A 118 2.08 -9.20 23.78
C THR A 118 1.29 -10.31 24.46
N CYS A 119 0.33 -10.93 23.76
CA CYS A 119 -0.40 -12.09 24.28
C CYS A 119 0.53 -13.30 24.51
N ARG A 120 1.42 -13.62 23.57
CA ARG A 120 2.39 -14.73 23.70
C ARG A 120 3.28 -14.56 24.93
N ARG A 121 3.81 -13.35 25.14
CA ARG A 121 4.64 -13.04 26.31
C ARG A 121 3.90 -13.18 27.64
N ARG A 122 2.60 -12.83 27.67
CA ARG A 122 1.77 -13.03 28.87
C ARG A 122 1.51 -14.50 29.14
N GLU A 123 1.15 -15.26 28.10
CA GLU A 123 0.92 -16.71 28.20
C GLU A 123 2.18 -17.44 28.68
N ALA A 124 3.36 -17.10 28.14
CA ALA A 124 4.64 -17.68 28.59
C ALA A 124 4.92 -17.43 30.08
N ARG A 125 4.70 -16.20 30.55
CA ARG A 125 4.85 -15.86 31.98
C ARG A 125 3.86 -16.58 32.88
N GLU A 126 2.64 -16.81 32.41
CA GLU A 126 1.64 -17.58 33.16
C GLU A 126 2.03 -19.05 33.25
N ASP A 127 2.58 -19.62 32.18
CA ASP A 127 3.08 -21.00 32.19
C ASP A 127 4.28 -21.16 33.13
N GLU A 128 5.28 -20.27 33.05
CA GLU A 128 6.46 -20.27 33.94
C GLU A 128 6.03 -20.23 35.41
N ARG A 129 5.06 -19.36 35.76
CA ARG A 129 4.53 -19.27 37.14
C ARG A 129 3.83 -20.55 37.59
N ARG A 130 3.08 -21.21 36.68
CA ARG A 130 2.39 -22.47 36.99
C ARG A 130 3.39 -23.61 37.18
N GLU A 131 4.43 -23.66 36.35
CA GLU A 131 5.49 -24.66 36.46
C GLU A 131 6.28 -24.50 37.75
N GLN A 132 6.70 -23.27 38.10
CA GLN A 132 7.38 -22.99 39.35
C GLN A 132 6.53 -23.41 40.56
N LYS A 133 5.24 -23.06 40.58
CA LYS A 133 4.33 -23.47 41.66
C LYS A 133 4.21 -24.99 41.78
N ALA A 134 4.12 -25.71 40.66
CA ALA A 134 4.05 -27.18 40.67
C ALA A 134 5.35 -27.82 41.20
N LEU A 135 6.51 -27.25 40.86
CA LEU A 135 7.80 -27.69 41.38
C LEU A 135 7.90 -27.47 42.90
N ASP A 136 7.49 -26.30 43.38
CA ASP A 136 7.50 -25.96 44.81
C ASP A 136 6.56 -26.89 45.62
N GLU A 137 5.36 -27.16 45.09
CA GLU A 137 4.41 -28.09 45.71
C GLU A 137 4.98 -29.53 45.77
N ALA A 138 5.59 -30.00 44.68
CA ALA A 138 6.21 -31.32 44.65
C ALA A 138 7.41 -31.43 45.61
N ALA A 139 8.24 -30.38 45.70
CA ALA A 139 9.35 -30.30 46.64
C ALA A 139 8.87 -30.36 48.10
N ASN A 140 7.85 -29.56 48.44
CA ASN A 140 7.24 -29.55 49.77
C ASN A 140 6.63 -30.90 50.16
N GLN A 141 5.94 -31.57 49.22
CA GLN A 141 5.40 -32.92 49.46
C GLN A 141 6.50 -33.95 49.71
N ARG A 142 7.60 -33.90 48.95
CA ARG A 142 8.76 -34.80 49.15
C ARG A 142 9.41 -34.55 50.51
N PHE A 143 9.58 -33.28 50.90
CA PHE A 143 10.14 -32.92 52.19
C PHE A 143 9.26 -33.41 53.35
N ALA A 144 7.94 -33.17 53.28
CA ALA A 144 6.98 -33.64 54.29
C ALA A 144 7.01 -35.17 54.46
N ARG A 145 7.07 -35.91 53.36
CA ARG A 145 7.19 -37.39 53.38
C ARG A 145 8.51 -37.87 53.98
N ALA A 146 9.61 -37.15 53.76
CA ALA A 146 10.91 -37.50 54.35
C ALA A 146 10.91 -37.31 55.87
N MET A 147 10.33 -36.20 56.35
CA MET A 147 10.18 -35.92 57.79
C MET A 147 9.32 -36.97 58.51
N GLN A 148 8.24 -37.44 57.89
CA GLN A 148 7.37 -38.48 58.45
C GLN A 148 8.02 -39.88 58.54
N ARG A 149 9.14 -40.12 57.83
CA ARG A 149 9.86 -41.40 57.88
C ARG A 149 10.98 -41.44 58.93
N GLN A 150 11.35 -40.29 59.49
CA GLN A 150 12.44 -40.15 60.46
C GLN A 150 11.97 -39.93 61.91
N GLY A 151 10.67 -39.77 62.13
CA GLY A 151 10.04 -39.77 63.46
C GLY A 151 9.25 -41.05 63.67
#